data_AF-A0A645IXW7-F1
#
_entry.id   AF-A0A645IXW7-F1
#
_cell.length_a   1.000
_cell.length_b   1.000
_cell.length_c   1.000
_cell.angle_alpha   90.00
_cell.angle_beta   90.00
_cell.angle_gamma   90.00
#
_symmetry.space_group_name_H-M   'P 1'
#
loop_
_entity.id
_entity.type
_entity.pdbx_description
1 polymer ?
#
loop_
_entity_poly.entity_id
_entity_poly.type
_entity_poly.pdbx_seq_one_letter_code
_entity_poly.pdbx_strand_id
1 'polypeptide(L)'
;MKDGWILRISEDLLSIVEWTTGEKPQVLAITMQDITPYGNDIYHVNSIMQPAIAAHAPLVGVAITTETAVPGCATGASHEVDIEKAARFCLEVAKAYGSSHCSFYNESEFEHLLQCYGSMEHLKKLSK
;
A
#
# COMPACT_ATOMS: atom_id res chain seq x y z
N MET A 1 1.42 -0.02 5.11
CA MET A 1 0.47 -0.60 6.10
C MET A 1 1.17 -1.71 6.86
N LYS A 2 0.93 -1.84 8.17
CA LYS A 2 1.54 -2.89 9.00
C LYS A 2 0.63 -3.17 10.20
N ASP A 3 0.27 -4.44 10.40
CA ASP A 3 -0.46 -4.92 11.60
C ASP A 3 -1.67 -4.05 12.02
N GLY A 4 -2.51 -3.70 11.05
CA GLY A 4 -3.71 -2.89 11.28
C GLY A 4 -3.49 -1.38 11.30
N TRP A 5 -2.27 -0.90 11.07
CA TRP A 5 -1.94 0.52 10.96
C TRP A 5 -1.72 0.98 9.52
N ILE A 6 -2.22 2.19 9.23
CA ILE A 6 -1.78 3.01 8.11
C ILE A 6 -0.66 3.91 8.63
N LEU A 7 0.57 3.60 8.20
CA LEU A 7 1.77 4.31 8.62
C LEU A 7 2.10 5.44 7.65
N ARG A 8 2.94 6.37 8.10
CA ARG A 8 3.54 7.38 7.24
C ARG A 8 4.20 6.71 6.04
N ILE A 9 4.02 7.32 4.87
CA ILE A 9 4.61 6.82 3.63
C ILE A 9 6.14 6.90 3.67
N SER A 10 6.79 5.89 3.09
CA SER A 10 8.25 5.87 2.98
C SER A 10 8.74 6.77 1.86
N GLU A 11 9.65 7.69 2.18
CA GLU A 11 10.32 8.56 1.22
C GLU A 11 11.21 7.77 0.24
N ASP A 12 11.73 6.61 0.66
CA ASP A 12 12.51 5.72 -0.21
C ASP A 12 11.63 5.18 -1.34
N LEU A 13 10.41 4.75 -1.01
CA LEU A 13 9.46 4.26 -2.00
C LEU A 13 9.03 5.37 -2.96
N LEU A 14 8.79 6.58 -2.44
CA LEU A 14 8.46 7.75 -3.26
C LEU A 14 9.59 8.06 -4.25
N SER A 15 10.84 8.01 -3.80
CA SER A 15 12.03 8.24 -4.64
C SER A 15 12.16 7.18 -5.75
N ILE A 16 11.90 5.90 -5.43
CA ILE A 16 11.96 4.82 -6.41
C ILE A 16 10.84 4.94 -7.45
N VAL A 17 9.64 5.40 -7.07
CA VAL A 17 8.59 5.75 -8.05
C VAL A 17 9.13 6.80 -9.03
N GLU A 18 9.69 7.90 -8.54
CA GLU A 18 10.24 8.97 -9.40
C GLU A 18 11.30 8.45 -10.37
N TRP A 19 12.21 7.59 -9.90
CA TRP A 19 13.27 7.03 -10.75
C TRP A 19 12.74 6.08 -11.82
N THR A 20 11.70 5.31 -11.50
CA THR A 20 11.19 4.27 -12.40
C THR A 20 10.17 4.80 -13.40
N THR A 21 9.41 5.83 -13.04
CA THR A 21 8.38 6.44 -13.89
C THR A 21 8.82 7.73 -14.57
N GLY A 22 9.76 8.48 -13.97
CA GLY A 22 10.11 9.84 -14.39
C GLY A 22 9.08 10.91 -13.99
N GLU A 23 8.12 10.56 -13.13
CA GLU A 23 6.98 11.39 -12.75
C GLU A 23 6.93 11.59 -11.23
N LYS A 24 6.24 12.65 -10.77
CA LYS A 24 6.01 12.88 -9.34
C LYS A 24 5.12 11.77 -8.77
N PRO A 25 5.45 11.23 -7.58
CA PRO A 25 4.71 10.13 -7.01
C PRO A 25 3.30 10.60 -6.62
N GLN A 26 2.30 9.79 -6.94
CA GLN A 26 0.92 10.00 -6.54
C GLN A 26 0.57 9.04 -5.41
N VAL A 27 -0.09 9.55 -4.37
CA VAL A 27 -0.46 8.77 -3.19
C VAL A 27 -1.96 8.81 -3.03
N LEU A 28 -2.59 7.63 -3.00
CA LEU A 28 -4.00 7.51 -2.66
C LEU A 28 -4.16 7.57 -1.14
N ALA A 29 -4.95 8.54 -0.67
CA ALA A 29 -5.36 8.59 0.72
C ALA A 29 -6.27 7.39 1.02
N ILE A 30 -5.94 6.66 2.08
CA ILE A 30 -6.73 5.54 2.60
C ILE A 30 -7.04 5.78 4.08
N THR A 31 -8.09 5.13 4.57
CA THR A 31 -8.57 5.24 5.94
C THR A 31 -8.42 3.91 6.67
N MET A 32 -8.42 3.95 8.01
CA MET A 32 -8.36 2.72 8.82
C MET A 32 -9.50 1.75 8.48
N GLN A 33 -10.64 2.27 8.03
CA GLN A 33 -11.83 1.51 7.64
C GLN A 33 -11.52 0.62 6.43
N ASP A 34 -10.79 1.15 5.44
CA ASP A 34 -10.44 0.45 4.19
C ASP A 34 -9.61 -0.81 4.40
N ILE A 35 -8.92 -0.92 5.54
CA ILE A 35 -8.08 -2.07 5.91
C ILE A 35 -8.75 -2.98 6.94
N THR A 36 -10.06 -2.84 7.16
CA THR A 36 -10.87 -3.76 7.96
C THR A 36 -11.54 -4.82 7.07
N PRO A 37 -11.94 -5.99 7.63
CA PRO A 37 -12.57 -7.05 6.86
C PRO A 37 -13.81 -6.64 6.09
N TYR A 38 -13.91 -7.12 4.86
CA TYR A 38 -15.16 -7.09 4.11
C TYR A 38 -16.27 -7.87 4.82
N GLY A 39 -17.52 -7.47 4.56
CA GLY A 39 -18.70 -8.06 5.20
C GLY A 39 -19.01 -7.50 6.59
N ASN A 40 -18.41 -6.36 6.95
CA ASN A 40 -18.71 -5.61 8.17
C ASN A 40 -19.71 -4.46 7.95
N ASP A 41 -20.36 -4.40 6.79
CA ASP A 41 -21.33 -3.35 6.40
C ASP A 41 -20.81 -1.91 6.43
N ILE A 42 -19.48 -1.72 6.40
CA ILE A 42 -18.82 -0.41 6.29
C ILE A 42 -18.42 -0.16 4.83
N TYR A 43 -18.30 1.12 4.45
CA TYR A 43 -17.75 1.50 3.16
C TYR A 43 -16.24 1.21 3.08
N HIS A 44 -15.80 0.67 1.95
CA HIS A 44 -14.39 0.43 1.63
C HIS A 44 -14.10 0.94 0.23
N VAL A 45 -12.92 1.50 0.01
CA VAL A 45 -12.51 2.01 -1.31
C VAL A 45 -12.50 0.91 -2.38
N ASN A 46 -11.85 -0.23 -2.11
CA ASN A 46 -11.72 -1.38 -3.02
C ASN A 46 -11.06 -2.59 -2.32
N SER A 47 -11.26 -3.79 -2.85
CA SER A 47 -10.73 -5.05 -2.34
C SER A 47 -9.21 -5.16 -2.44
N ILE A 48 -8.56 -4.23 -3.16
CA ILE A 48 -7.10 -4.10 -3.20
C ILE A 48 -6.47 -3.94 -1.80
N MET A 49 -7.26 -3.46 -0.83
CA MET A 49 -6.81 -3.25 0.54
C MET A 49 -6.91 -4.52 1.41
N GLN A 50 -7.66 -5.55 0.98
CA GLN A 50 -7.92 -6.74 1.79
C GLN A 50 -6.66 -7.56 2.18
N PRO A 51 -5.55 -7.59 1.40
CA PRO A 51 -4.31 -8.19 1.87
C PRO A 51 -3.80 -7.63 3.21
N ALA A 52 -4.13 -6.38 3.56
CA ALA A 52 -3.77 -5.76 4.85
C ALA A 52 -4.34 -6.48 6.08
N ILE A 53 -5.42 -7.23 5.89
CA ILE A 53 -6.06 -8.02 6.94
C ILE A 53 -5.34 -9.35 7.16
N ALA A 54 -4.83 -9.96 6.09
CA ALA A 54 -4.23 -11.29 6.15
C ALA A 54 -2.72 -11.24 6.45
N ALA A 55 -2.02 -10.20 6.00
CA ALA A 55 -0.58 -10.11 6.12
C ALA A 55 -0.13 -9.62 7.50
N HIS A 56 1.00 -10.18 7.94
CA HIS A 56 1.82 -9.62 9.02
C HIS A 56 3.09 -8.95 8.48
N ALA A 57 3.37 -9.04 7.19
CA ALA A 57 4.45 -8.28 6.57
C ALA A 57 4.02 -6.81 6.35
N PRO A 58 4.96 -5.85 6.27
CA PRO A 58 4.64 -4.53 5.79
C PRO A 58 4.14 -4.61 4.34
N LEU A 59 3.06 -3.89 4.05
CA LEU A 59 2.42 -3.86 2.74
C LEU A 59 2.38 -2.46 2.16
N VAL A 60 2.65 -2.38 0.86
CA VAL A 60 2.56 -1.18 0.04
C VAL A 60 1.65 -1.50 -1.13
N GLY A 61 0.58 -0.73 -1.31
CA GLY A 61 -0.29 -0.85 -2.46
C GLY A 61 0.33 -0.16 -3.67
N VAL A 62 0.41 -0.86 -4.80
CA VAL A 62 0.84 -0.29 -6.09
C VAL A 62 -0.37 -0.34 -7.01
N ALA A 63 -1.00 0.83 -7.21
CA ALA A 63 -2.15 0.96 -8.09
C ALA A 63 -1.69 1.44 -9.46
N ILE A 64 -2.11 0.74 -10.51
CA ILE A 64 -2.04 1.25 -11.87
C ILE A 64 -3.26 2.14 -12.08
N THR A 65 -3.02 3.38 -12.49
CA THR A 65 -4.06 4.42 -12.61
C THR A 65 -4.02 5.07 -13.98
N THR A 66 -5.15 5.60 -14.40
CA THR A 66 -5.31 6.38 -15.64
C THR A 66 -5.92 7.74 -15.32
N GLU A 67 -5.67 8.74 -16.15
CA GLU A 67 -6.23 10.09 -15.96
C GLU A 67 -7.76 10.12 -15.99
N THR A 68 -8.36 9.26 -16.82
CA THR A 68 -9.80 9.14 -16.96
C THR A 68 -10.31 7.84 -16.34
N ALA A 69 -11.60 7.82 -15.99
CA ALA A 69 -12.25 6.61 -15.51
C ALA A 69 -12.33 5.56 -16.63
N VAL A 70 -11.74 4.37 -16.39
CA VAL A 70 -11.78 3.24 -17.32
C VAL A 70 -12.64 2.13 -16.73
N PRO A 71 -13.62 1.58 -17.48
CA PRO A 71 -14.43 0.46 -17.01
C PRO A 71 -13.56 -0.77 -16.74
N GLY A 72 -13.55 -1.25 -15.49
CA GLY A 72 -12.75 -2.41 -15.08
C GLY A 72 -13.11 -3.70 -15.81
N CYS A 73 -14.40 -3.90 -16.13
CA CYS A 73 -14.87 -5.08 -16.87
C CYS A 73 -14.55 -5.06 -18.37
N ALA A 74 -14.03 -3.93 -18.89
CA ALA A 74 -13.64 -3.80 -20.29
C ALA A 74 -12.13 -3.97 -20.43
N THR A 75 -11.41 -2.87 -20.58
CA THR A 75 -9.95 -2.86 -20.77
C THR A 75 -9.18 -2.66 -19.47
N GLY A 76 -9.83 -2.13 -18.42
CA GLY A 76 -9.15 -1.71 -17.19
C GLY A 76 -8.09 -0.63 -17.43
N ALA A 77 -7.37 -0.26 -16.37
CA ALA A 77 -6.26 0.69 -16.44
C ALA A 77 -4.94 0.05 -16.94
N SER A 78 -5.01 -1.11 -17.60
CA SER A 78 -3.87 -2.00 -17.84
C SER A 78 -3.14 -1.71 -19.15
N HIS A 79 -2.72 -0.47 -19.38
CA HIS A 79 -1.83 -0.15 -20.51
C HIS A 79 -0.46 -0.80 -20.31
N GLU A 80 0.15 -1.27 -21.39
CA GLU A 80 1.40 -2.01 -21.35
C GLU A 80 2.55 -1.23 -20.69
N VAL A 81 2.59 0.09 -20.91
CA VAL A 81 3.60 0.98 -20.33
C VAL A 81 3.41 1.12 -18.83
N ASP A 82 2.17 1.17 -18.35
CA ASP A 82 1.88 1.33 -16.92
C ASP A 82 2.18 0.04 -16.15
N ILE A 83 1.93 -1.12 -16.76
CA ILE A 83 2.32 -2.43 -16.23
C ILE A 83 3.85 -2.52 -16.15
N GLU A 84 4.56 -2.10 -17.19
CA GLU A 84 6.03 -2.11 -17.21
C GLU A 84 6.61 -1.20 -16.13
N LYS A 85 6.09 0.03 -16.00
CA LYS A 85 6.47 0.98 -14.93
C LYS A 85 6.26 0.36 -13.54
N ALA A 86 5.10 -0.25 -13.29
CA ALA A 86 4.81 -0.89 -12.01
C ALA A 86 5.73 -2.09 -11.73
N ALA A 87 6.02 -2.91 -12.74
CA ALA A 87 6.95 -4.03 -12.62
C ALA A 87 8.39 -3.56 -12.33
N ARG A 88 8.84 -2.51 -13.01
CA ARG A 88 10.15 -1.88 -12.81
C ARG A 88 10.26 -1.29 -11.40
N PHE A 89 9.21 -0.60 -10.92
CA PHE A 89 9.14 -0.14 -9.54
C PHE A 89 9.36 -1.28 -8.55
N CYS A 90 8.62 -2.38 -8.67
CA CYS A 90 8.77 -3.55 -7.81
C CYS A 90 10.20 -4.14 -7.86
N LEU A 91 10.82 -4.19 -9.04
CA LEU A 91 12.19 -4.69 -9.21
C LEU A 91 13.22 -3.79 -8.51
N GLU A 92 13.13 -2.48 -8.68
CA GLU A 92 14.05 -1.54 -8.03
C GLU A 92 13.84 -1.49 -6.51
N VAL A 93 12.60 -1.59 -6.03
CA VAL A 93 12.32 -1.78 -4.60
C VAL A 93 12.97 -3.05 -4.07
N ALA A 94 12.85 -4.17 -4.78
CA ALA A 94 13.46 -5.43 -4.34
C ALA A 94 15.00 -5.33 -4.26
N LYS A 95 15.65 -4.67 -5.22
CA LYS A 95 17.10 -4.42 -5.20
C LYS A 95 17.51 -3.51 -4.05
N ALA A 96 16.80 -2.40 -3.85
CA ALA A 96 17.10 -1.43 -2.81
C ALA A 96 16.86 -2.03 -1.42
N TYR A 97 15.73 -2.71 -1.21
CA TYR A 97 15.41 -3.39 0.03
C TYR A 97 16.43 -4.51 0.34
N GLY A 98 16.76 -5.33 -0.66
CA GLY A 98 17.76 -6.40 -0.52
C GLY A 98 19.17 -5.92 -0.21
N SER A 99 19.47 -4.64 -0.47
CA SER A 99 20.74 -4.00 -0.12
C SER A 99 20.63 -3.05 1.09
N SER A 100 19.52 -3.09 1.82
CA SER A 100 19.25 -2.24 3.01
C SER A 100 19.23 -0.72 2.72
N HIS A 101 18.91 -0.32 1.49
CA HIS A 101 18.75 1.07 1.05
C HIS A 101 17.29 1.51 0.88
N CYS A 102 16.33 0.67 1.28
CA CYS A 102 14.92 1.02 1.23
C CYS A 102 14.21 0.46 2.46
N SER A 103 13.53 1.31 3.20
CA SER A 103 12.66 0.93 4.31
C SER A 103 11.20 1.12 3.90
N PHE A 104 10.34 0.15 4.21
CA PHE A 104 8.91 0.25 3.89
C PHE A 104 8.16 1.16 4.86
N TYR A 105 8.70 1.33 6.07
CA TYR A 105 8.19 2.17 7.15
C TYR A 105 9.32 2.41 8.16
N ASN A 106 9.15 3.37 9.08
CA ASN A 106 10.09 3.58 10.18
C ASN A 106 9.77 2.63 11.35
N GLU A 107 10.66 1.68 11.62
CA GLU A 107 10.46 0.67 12.66
C GLU A 107 10.39 1.27 14.07
N SER A 108 11.26 2.23 14.39
CA SER A 108 11.28 2.88 15.71
C SER A 108 10.02 3.72 15.97
N GLU A 109 9.51 4.40 14.94
CA GLU A 109 8.25 5.14 15.03
C GLU A 109 7.08 4.18 15.21
N PHE A 110 7.10 3.03 14.52
CA PHE A 110 6.07 2.00 14.67
C PHE A 110 6.07 1.39 16.07
N GLU A 111 7.23 1.03 16.62
CA GLU A 111 7.35 0.56 18.00
C GLU A 111 6.81 1.58 18.99
N HIS A 112 7.11 2.87 18.77
CA HIS A 112 6.58 3.94 19.61
C HIS A 112 5.06 4.08 19.50
N LEU A 113 4.48 3.94 18.30
CA LEU A 113 3.02 3.91 18.10
C LEU A 113 2.37 2.76 18.89
N LEU A 114 3.00 1.58 18.89
CA LEU A 114 2.51 0.42 19.65
C LEU A 114 2.58 0.66 21.16
N GLN A 115 3.62 1.35 21.66
CA GLN A 115 3.72 1.70 23.08
C GLN A 115 2.65 2.72 23.49
N CYS A 116 2.38 3.70 22.64
CA CYS A 116 1.42 4.77 22.91
C CYS A 116 -0.04 4.30 22.80
N TYR A 117 -0.37 3.50 21.79
CA TYR A 117 -1.76 3.21 21.40
C TYR A 117 -2.09 1.72 21.32
N GLY A 118 -1.09 0.84 21.48
CA GLY A 118 -1.27 -0.60 21.35
C GLY A 118 -1.40 -1.08 19.91
N SER A 119 -1.68 -2.38 19.78
CA SER A 119 -1.86 -3.04 18.49
C SER A 119 -3.26 -2.80 17.92
N MET A 120 -3.30 -2.47 16.62
CA MET A 120 -4.55 -2.37 15.84
C MET A 120 -4.95 -3.67 15.16
N GLU A 121 -4.27 -4.79 15.44
CA GLU A 121 -4.58 -6.08 14.81
C GLU A 121 -5.99 -6.60 15.11
N HIS A 122 -6.61 -6.13 16.19
CA HIS A 122 -8.00 -6.47 16.50
C HIS A 122 -8.98 -5.96 15.44
N LEU A 123 -8.65 -4.89 14.71
CA LEU A 123 -9.45 -4.36 13.60
C LEU A 123 -9.41 -5.25 12.34
N LYS A 124 -8.42 -6.16 12.24
CA LYS A 124 -8.29 -7.12 11.14
C LYS A 124 -9.26 -8.31 11.26
N LYS A 125 -10.16 -8.33 12.25
CA LYS A 125 -11.05 -9.48 12.50
C LYS A 125 -12.50 -9.04 12.43
N LEU A 126 -13.35 -9.87 11.83
CA LEU A 126 -14.79 -9.72 12.00
C LEU A 126 -15.13 -10.12 13.44
N SER A 127 -15.73 -9.20 14.17
CA SER A 127 -16.40 -9.55 15.42
C SER A 127 -17.53 -10.54 15.10
N LYS A 128 -17.61 -11.63 15.86
CA LYS A 128 -18.71 -12.59 15.76
C LYS A 128 -20.04 -11.95 16.14
#